data_AF-A0A533HXN0-F1
#
_entry.id   AF-A0A533HXN0-F1
#
_cell.length_a   1.000
_cell.length_b   1.000
_cell.length_c   1.000
_cell.angle_alpha   90.00
_cell.angle_beta   90.00
_cell.angle_gamma   90.00
#
_symmetry.space_group_name_H-M   'P 1'
#
loop_
_entity.id
_entity.type
_entity.pdbx_description
1 polymer ?
#
loop_
_entity_poly.entity_id
_entity_poly.type
_entity_poly.pdbx_seq_one_letter_code
_entity_poly.pdbx_strand_id
1 'polypeptide(L)'
;MKYKYVPVFISYDKVADKMNHLAVQGYEYDKEAIVAIRMKKVSETSDKQYKFIFDKNFTPEIEEYYKVSGWKLYKFQVYNLFRLAEGTSSSYPIYTDTETELEIVKYRLLRFIVLFILISIAGVLYFTNIKWVINSGIPDVLAMLIGGLIGGIFGYCISGLGMFLPKYFKLTKEIKNNEE
;
A
#
# COMPACT_ATOMS: atom_id res chain seq x y z
N MET A 1 11.41 8.95 24.81
CA MET A 1 10.23 8.37 24.12
C MET A 1 10.69 7.17 23.29
N LYS A 2 9.92 6.06 23.27
CA LYS A 2 10.27 4.84 22.51
C LYS A 2 9.45 4.77 21.22
N TYR A 3 10.12 4.44 20.11
CA TYR A 3 9.52 4.29 18.79
C TYR A 3 9.73 2.89 18.24
N LYS A 4 8.80 2.43 17.40
CA LYS A 4 8.92 1.21 16.61
C LYS A 4 8.54 1.49 15.16
N TYR A 5 9.14 0.75 14.24
CA TYR A 5 8.92 0.90 12.81
C TYR A 5 8.36 -0.41 12.24
N VAL A 6 7.27 -0.30 11.48
CA VAL A 6 6.64 -1.41 10.77
C VAL A 6 6.93 -1.24 9.29
N PRO A 7 7.83 -2.05 8.68
CA PRO A 7 8.11 -1.96 7.25
C PRO A 7 6.84 -2.20 6.44
N VAL A 8 6.59 -1.40 5.40
CA VAL A 8 5.34 -1.52 4.59
C VAL A 8 5.49 -2.52 3.43
N PHE A 9 6.67 -3.12 3.26
CA PHE A 9 6.95 -4.10 2.19
C PHE A 9 6.45 -5.52 2.50
N ILE A 10 6.11 -5.81 3.76
CA ILE A 10 5.34 -7.00 4.12
C ILE A 10 3.88 -6.71 3.78
N SER A 11 3.08 -7.67 3.33
CA SER A 11 1.70 -7.44 2.89
C SER A 11 0.91 -6.56 3.87
N TYR A 12 0.04 -5.67 3.38
CA TYR A 12 -0.65 -4.69 4.24
C TYR A 12 -1.44 -5.32 5.39
N ASP A 13 -2.00 -6.52 5.21
CA ASP A 13 -2.65 -7.25 6.30
C ASP A 13 -1.64 -7.58 7.40
N LYS A 14 -0.42 -8.03 7.04
CA LYS A 14 0.67 -8.25 8.00
C LYS A 14 1.17 -6.95 8.63
N VAL A 15 1.13 -5.83 7.90
CA VAL A 15 1.45 -4.50 8.45
C VAL A 15 0.41 -4.14 9.50
N ALA A 16 -0.88 -4.25 9.17
CA ALA A 16 -1.98 -3.99 10.09
C ALA A 16 -1.91 -4.89 11.33
N ASP A 17 -1.71 -6.20 11.15
CA ASP A 17 -1.55 -7.16 12.24
C ASP A 17 -0.40 -6.77 13.17
N LYS A 18 0.74 -6.37 12.59
CA LYS A 18 1.88 -5.92 13.37
C LYS A 18 1.61 -4.58 14.07
N MET A 19 0.88 -3.67 13.44
CA MET A 19 0.43 -2.43 14.08
C MET A 19 -0.54 -2.71 15.23
N ASN A 20 -1.50 -3.61 15.04
CA ASN A 20 -2.46 -4.04 16.07
C ASN A 20 -1.77 -4.70 17.26
N HIS A 21 -0.80 -5.60 17.00
CA HIS A 21 0.00 -6.20 18.06
C HIS A 21 0.80 -5.13 18.85
N LEU A 22 1.30 -4.09 18.18
CA LEU A 22 1.96 -2.97 18.84
C LEU A 22 0.98 -2.06 19.59
N ALA A 23 -0.25 -1.91 19.09
CA ALA A 23 -1.34 -1.18 19.76
C ALA A 23 -1.69 -1.79 21.11
N VAL A 24 -1.81 -3.12 21.19
CA VAL A 24 -1.99 -3.83 22.48
C VAL A 24 -0.88 -3.48 23.47
N GLN A 25 0.34 -3.27 22.97
CA GLN A 25 1.49 -2.80 23.75
C GLN A 25 1.51 -1.27 23.92
N GLY A 26 0.41 -0.54 23.76
CA GLY A 26 0.30 0.92 23.95
C GLY A 26 1.11 1.77 22.96
N TYR A 27 1.47 1.24 21.80
CA TYR A 27 2.03 2.02 20.70
C TYR A 27 0.93 2.51 19.78
N GLU A 28 0.96 3.79 19.42
CA GLU A 28 -0.01 4.38 18.51
C GLU A 28 0.67 4.85 17.22
N TYR A 29 -0.11 4.92 16.14
CA TYR A 29 0.31 5.54 14.90
C TYR A 29 0.76 6.98 15.14
N ASP A 30 1.94 7.33 14.60
CA ASP A 30 2.53 8.65 14.75
C ASP A 30 2.72 9.32 13.39
N LYS A 31 3.45 8.66 12.48
CA LYS A 31 3.54 9.09 11.08
C LYS A 31 4.04 7.97 10.17
N GLU A 32 3.78 8.13 8.88
CA GLU A 32 4.52 7.38 7.86
C GLU A 32 5.97 7.89 7.72
N ALA A 33 6.85 6.95 7.42
CA ALA A 33 8.18 7.16 6.88
C ALA A 33 8.23 6.47 5.51
N ILE A 34 9.16 6.89 4.65
CA ILE A 34 9.22 6.53 3.22
C ILE A 34 8.98 5.04 2.96
N VAL A 35 9.47 4.15 3.84
CA VAL A 35 9.35 2.69 3.70
C VAL A 35 8.80 1.97 4.94
N ALA A 36 8.29 2.72 5.92
CA ALA A 36 7.82 2.14 7.18
C ALA A 36 6.78 3.03 7.87
N ILE A 37 5.92 2.44 8.69
CA ILE A 37 5.06 3.20 9.58
C ILE A 37 5.75 3.34 10.94
N ARG A 38 5.90 4.57 11.41
CA ARG A 38 6.42 4.86 12.74
C ARG A 38 5.28 4.83 13.74
N MET A 39 5.45 4.02 14.79
CA MET A 39 4.56 3.97 15.94
C MET A 39 5.29 4.49 17.18
N LYS A 40 4.59 5.27 18.00
CA LYS A 40 5.10 5.91 19.22
C LYS A 40 4.45 5.26 20.44
N LYS A 41 5.24 4.92 21.46
CA LYS A 41 4.71 4.47 22.75
C LYS A 41 4.02 5.64 23.46
N VAL A 42 2.72 5.52 23.74
CA VAL A 42 1.91 6.56 24.38
C VAL A 42 1.38 6.11 25.74
N SER A 43 1.04 4.83 25.88
CA SER A 43 0.45 4.26 27.10
C SER A 43 1.02 2.86 27.38
N GLU A 44 0.64 2.24 28.48
CA GLU A 44 0.99 0.82 28.75
C GLU A 44 0.23 -0.12 27.81
N THR A 45 -1.07 0.14 27.62
CA THR A 45 -1.97 -0.58 26.72
C THR A 45 -2.82 0.40 25.91
N SER A 46 -3.25 0.00 24.71
CA SER A 46 -4.19 0.75 23.89
C SER A 46 -5.20 -0.23 23.28
N ASP A 47 -6.46 0.21 23.17
CA ASP A 47 -7.55 -0.49 22.51
C ASP A 47 -7.67 -0.15 21.02
N LYS A 48 -6.68 0.62 20.50
CA LYS A 48 -6.66 1.03 19.11
C LYS A 48 -6.54 -0.16 18.16
N GLN A 49 -7.26 -0.04 17.06
CA GLN A 49 -7.21 -0.99 15.95
C GLN A 49 -6.88 -0.27 14.65
N TYR A 50 -6.13 -0.95 13.80
CA TYR A 50 -5.58 -0.44 12.56
C TYR A 50 -5.99 -1.34 11.41
N LYS A 51 -6.52 -0.73 10.35
CA LYS A 51 -6.85 -1.42 9.11
C LYS A 51 -6.47 -0.55 7.92
N PHE A 52 -5.91 -1.14 6.87
CA PHE A 52 -5.69 -0.43 5.62
C PHE A 52 -6.98 -0.41 4.80
N ILE A 53 -7.30 0.76 4.28
CA ILE A 53 -8.44 0.97 3.39
C ILE A 53 -7.95 1.23 1.98
N PHE A 54 -8.59 0.54 1.03
CA PHE A 54 -8.21 0.48 -0.36
C PHE A 54 -9.13 1.29 -1.30
N ASP A 55 -10.04 2.12 -0.77
CA ASP A 55 -10.99 2.89 -1.57
C ASP A 55 -10.30 3.98 -2.42
N LYS A 56 -10.83 4.23 -3.62
CA LYS A 56 -10.24 5.08 -4.67
C LYS A 56 -10.79 6.50 -4.63
N ASN A 57 -12.05 6.68 -4.24
CA ASN A 57 -12.77 7.95 -4.36
C ASN A 57 -13.29 8.36 -3.00
N PHE A 58 -12.39 8.73 -2.08
CA PHE A 58 -12.78 9.30 -0.80
C PHE A 58 -13.40 10.69 -1.00
N THR A 59 -14.65 10.73 -1.46
CA THR A 59 -15.51 11.91 -1.39
C THR A 59 -15.68 12.30 0.08
N PRO A 60 -16.01 13.57 0.38
CA PRO A 60 -16.29 14.01 1.74
C PRO A 60 -17.30 13.09 2.47
N GLU A 61 -18.26 12.54 1.73
CA GLU A 61 -19.28 11.60 2.21
C GLU A 61 -18.67 10.29 2.74
N ILE A 62 -17.64 9.74 2.08
CA ILE A 62 -16.97 8.52 2.55
C ILE A 62 -16.13 8.82 3.80
N GLU A 63 -15.46 9.96 3.83
CA GLU A 63 -14.71 10.37 5.03
C GLU A 63 -15.63 10.59 6.24
N GLU A 64 -16.82 11.15 6.00
CA GLU A 64 -17.85 11.29 7.01
C GLU A 64 -18.44 9.94 7.44
N TYR A 65 -18.70 9.01 6.51
CA TYR A 65 -19.11 7.65 6.82
C TYR A 65 -18.14 6.97 7.79
N TYR A 66 -16.85 6.97 7.47
CA TYR A 66 -15.84 6.34 8.34
C TYR A 66 -15.78 7.00 9.71
N LYS A 67 -15.88 8.33 9.76
CA LYS A 67 -15.91 9.09 11.01
C LYS A 67 -17.12 8.69 11.88
N VAL A 68 -18.30 8.55 11.29
CA VAL A 68 -19.53 8.13 11.97
C VAL A 68 -19.45 6.66 12.42
N SER A 69 -18.79 5.80 11.64
CA SER A 69 -18.52 4.40 11.99
C SER A 69 -17.41 4.21 13.05
N GLY A 70 -16.87 5.31 13.59
CA GLY A 70 -15.85 5.27 14.64
C GLY A 70 -14.42 5.09 14.12
N TRP A 71 -14.16 5.38 12.84
CA TRP A 71 -12.84 5.30 12.24
C TRP A 71 -12.27 6.67 11.91
N LYS A 72 -11.03 6.89 12.31
CA LYS A 72 -10.23 8.04 11.90
C LYS A 72 -9.32 7.64 10.75
N LEU A 73 -9.43 8.36 9.63
CA LEU A 73 -8.61 8.10 8.45
C LEU A 73 -7.32 8.92 8.46
N TYR A 74 -6.20 8.25 8.24
CA TYR A 74 -4.90 8.86 7.97
C TYR A 74 -4.56 8.67 6.50
N LYS A 75 -4.31 9.78 5.81
CA LYS A 75 -3.85 9.79 4.42
C LYS A 75 -2.32 9.72 4.40
N PHE A 76 -1.82 8.73 3.68
CA PHE A 76 -0.40 8.60 3.38
C PHE A 76 -0.03 9.53 2.22
N GLN A 77 0.97 10.37 2.41
CA GLN A 77 1.55 11.26 1.40
C GLN A 77 2.44 10.48 0.43
N VAL A 78 3.27 9.56 0.96
CA VAL A 78 4.22 8.76 0.14
C VAL A 78 3.49 7.69 -0.66
N TYR A 79 2.49 7.05 -0.03
CA TYR A 79 1.68 6.01 -0.65
C TYR A 79 0.23 6.50 -0.80
N ASN A 80 0.00 7.42 -1.74
CA ASN A 80 -1.34 7.96 -2.11
C ASN A 80 -2.36 6.89 -2.56
N LEU A 81 -1.98 5.62 -2.51
CA LEU A 81 -2.79 4.47 -2.89
C LEU A 81 -3.57 3.88 -1.72
N PHE A 82 -3.29 4.26 -0.47
CA PHE A 82 -3.94 3.67 0.70
C PHE A 82 -4.21 4.73 1.77
N ARG A 83 -5.22 4.47 2.60
CA ARG A 83 -5.41 5.17 3.86
C ARG A 83 -5.33 4.17 5.01
N LEU A 84 -4.82 4.61 6.15
CA LEU A 84 -4.90 3.85 7.38
C LEU A 84 -6.13 4.31 8.14
N ALA A 85 -7.00 3.39 8.49
CA ALA A 85 -8.08 3.64 9.43
C ALA A 85 -7.63 3.22 10.82
N GLU A 86 -7.76 4.15 11.75
CA GLU A 86 -7.57 3.95 13.19
C GLU A 86 -8.94 3.97 13.85
N GLY A 87 -9.29 2.86 14.49
CA GLY A 87 -10.50 2.71 15.26
C GLY A 87 -10.17 2.24 16.67
N THR A 88 -11.19 1.81 17.37
CA THR A 88 -11.12 1.16 18.69
C THR A 88 -11.85 -0.18 18.61
N SER A 89 -11.86 -0.95 19.67
CA SER A 89 -12.69 -2.17 19.76
C SER A 89 -14.20 -1.91 19.59
N SER A 90 -14.65 -0.65 19.68
CA SER A 90 -16.05 -0.26 19.49
C SER A 90 -16.39 0.19 18.06
N SER A 91 -15.39 0.32 17.18
CA SER A 91 -15.59 0.77 15.81
C SER A 91 -16.26 -0.33 14.96
N TYR A 92 -17.21 0.07 14.10
CA TYR A 92 -17.93 -0.88 13.24
C TYR A 92 -17.00 -1.52 12.20
N PRO A 93 -17.24 -2.77 11.74
CA PRO A 93 -16.39 -3.38 10.73
C PRO A 93 -16.34 -2.56 9.43
N ILE A 94 -15.13 -2.24 8.94
CA ILE A 94 -14.89 -1.44 7.71
C ILE A 94 -15.34 -2.14 6.42
N TYR A 95 -15.24 -3.48 6.38
CA TYR A 95 -15.63 -4.26 5.21
C TYR A 95 -16.80 -5.15 5.58
N THR A 96 -17.88 -5.05 4.82
CA THR A 96 -19.08 -5.86 4.97
C THR A 96 -18.97 -7.22 4.27
N ASP A 97 -18.08 -7.39 3.28
CA ASP A 97 -18.05 -8.56 2.39
C ASP A 97 -16.70 -8.77 1.66
N THR A 98 -16.33 -10.04 1.48
CA THR A 98 -15.08 -10.50 0.82
C THR A 98 -15.05 -10.16 -0.68
N GLU A 99 -16.22 -10.01 -1.31
CA GLU A 99 -16.36 -9.72 -2.74
C GLU A 99 -15.87 -8.32 -3.11
N THR A 100 -16.31 -7.30 -2.35
CA THR A 100 -15.85 -5.92 -2.52
C THR A 100 -14.33 -5.81 -2.35
N GLU A 101 -13.74 -6.55 -1.41
CA GLU A 101 -12.29 -6.60 -1.22
C GLU A 101 -11.58 -7.21 -2.44
N LEU A 102 -12.14 -8.27 -3.02
CA LEU A 102 -11.59 -8.92 -4.22
C LEU A 102 -11.60 -7.98 -5.44
N GLU A 103 -12.68 -7.21 -5.65
CA GLU A 103 -12.76 -6.27 -6.78
C GLU A 103 -11.67 -5.19 -6.72
N ILE A 104 -11.43 -4.66 -5.53
CA ILE A 104 -10.38 -3.65 -5.33
C ILE A 104 -9.00 -4.25 -5.58
N VAL A 105 -8.76 -5.49 -5.12
CA VAL A 105 -7.51 -6.21 -5.37
C VAL A 105 -7.32 -6.46 -6.88
N LYS A 106 -8.35 -6.91 -7.60
CA LYS A 106 -8.34 -7.12 -9.06
C LYS A 106 -7.95 -5.84 -9.80
N TYR A 107 -8.61 -4.72 -9.48
CA TYR A 107 -8.34 -3.43 -10.12
C TYR A 107 -6.88 -2.98 -9.93
N ARG A 108 -6.34 -3.14 -8.71
CA ARG A 108 -4.95 -2.77 -8.41
C ARG A 108 -3.97 -3.68 -9.11
N LEU A 109 -4.22 -4.99 -9.08
CA LEU A 109 -3.40 -5.97 -9.78
C LEU A 109 -3.32 -5.64 -11.27
N LEU A 110 -4.46 -5.34 -11.91
CA LEU A 110 -4.52 -4.91 -13.31
C LEU A 110 -3.67 -3.65 -13.55
N ARG A 111 -3.77 -2.63 -12.69
CA ARG A 111 -2.97 -1.41 -12.81
C ARG A 111 -1.47 -1.69 -12.72
N PHE A 112 -1.04 -2.55 -11.79
CA PHE A 112 0.37 -2.94 -11.67
C PHE A 112 0.83 -3.74 -12.88
N ILE A 113 0.01 -4.64 -13.43
CA ILE A 113 0.32 -5.39 -14.66
C ILE A 113 0.50 -4.42 -15.85
N VAL A 114 -0.46 -3.51 -16.06
CA VAL A 114 -0.38 -2.52 -17.15
C VAL A 114 0.86 -1.65 -17.02
N LEU A 115 1.13 -1.12 -15.82
CA LEU A 115 2.32 -0.29 -15.57
C LEU A 115 3.62 -1.09 -15.76
N PHE A 116 3.64 -2.36 -15.33
CA PHE A 116 4.78 -3.27 -15.50
C PHE A 116 5.08 -3.51 -16.99
N ILE A 117 4.06 -3.73 -17.82
CA ILE A 117 4.23 -3.90 -19.26
C ILE A 117 4.78 -2.61 -19.88
N LEU A 118 4.18 -1.45 -19.58
CA LEU A 118 4.60 -0.16 -20.14
C LEU A 118 6.06 0.17 -19.75
N ILE A 119 6.43 0.01 -18.48
CA ILE A 119 7.79 0.31 -18.04
C ILE A 119 8.80 -0.70 -18.58
N SER A 120 8.39 -1.96 -18.81
CA SER A 120 9.25 -2.96 -19.45
C SER A 120 9.53 -2.59 -20.92
N ILE A 121 8.51 -2.17 -21.67
CA ILE A 121 8.68 -1.68 -23.05
C ILE A 121 9.59 -0.46 -23.07
N ALA A 122 9.34 0.53 -22.21
CA ALA A 122 10.16 1.73 -22.09
C ALA A 122 11.61 1.40 -21.71
N GLY A 123 11.81 0.46 -20.79
CA GLY A 123 13.13 -0.03 -20.39
C GLY A 123 13.86 -0.70 -21.53
N VAL A 124 13.22 -1.61 -22.26
CA VAL A 124 13.83 -2.27 -23.43
C VAL A 124 14.24 -1.23 -24.47
N LEU A 125 13.36 -0.29 -24.82
CA LEU A 125 13.67 0.78 -25.77
C LEU A 125 14.84 1.65 -25.28
N TYR A 126 14.86 1.99 -24.00
CA TYR A 126 15.92 2.80 -23.40
C TYR A 126 17.28 2.09 -23.40
N PHE A 127 17.34 0.85 -22.92
CA PHE A 127 18.60 0.09 -22.81
C PHE A 127 19.14 -0.35 -24.17
N THR A 128 18.27 -0.70 -25.13
CA THR A 128 18.70 -1.06 -26.50
C THR A 128 19.25 0.13 -27.27
N ASN A 129 18.78 1.35 -26.98
CA ASN A 129 19.21 2.58 -27.64
C ASN A 129 20.16 3.43 -26.77
N ILE A 130 20.77 2.85 -25.72
CA ILE A 130 21.55 3.62 -24.73
C ILE A 130 22.72 4.39 -25.38
N LYS A 131 23.35 3.82 -26.42
CA LYS A 131 24.41 4.49 -27.17
C LYS A 131 23.91 5.74 -27.90
N TRP A 132 22.70 5.68 -28.46
CA TRP A 132 22.07 6.82 -29.12
C TRP A 132 21.65 7.88 -28.09
N VAL A 133 21.14 7.45 -26.94
CA VAL A 133 20.79 8.35 -25.82
C VAL A 133 22.02 9.11 -25.32
N ILE A 134 23.16 8.44 -25.12
CA ILE A 134 24.41 9.08 -24.68
C ILE A 134 24.95 10.02 -25.78
N ASN A 135 24.89 9.60 -27.06
CA ASN A 135 25.34 10.43 -28.18
C ASN A 135 24.39 11.58 -28.55
N SER A 136 23.18 11.64 -27.96
CA SER A 136 22.20 12.71 -28.25
C SER A 136 22.51 14.05 -27.58
N GLY A 137 23.63 14.16 -26.86
CA GLY A 137 24.02 15.35 -26.10
C GLY A 137 23.33 15.45 -24.72
N ILE A 138 22.59 14.41 -24.32
CA ILE A 138 22.08 14.27 -22.96
C ILE A 138 23.28 14.06 -22.02
N PRO A 139 23.43 14.86 -20.94
CA PRO A 139 24.49 14.64 -19.97
C PRO A 139 24.41 13.24 -19.37
N ASP A 140 25.55 12.56 -19.21
CA ASP A 140 25.62 11.18 -18.68
C ASP A 140 24.87 11.01 -17.36
N VAL A 141 24.91 12.03 -16.50
CA VAL A 141 24.17 12.07 -15.23
C VAL A 141 22.67 11.99 -15.44
N LEU A 142 22.13 12.69 -16.46
CA LEU A 142 20.71 12.68 -16.76
C LEU A 142 20.27 11.34 -17.35
N ALA A 143 21.10 10.73 -18.20
CA ALA A 143 20.85 9.36 -18.68
C ALA A 143 20.81 8.37 -17.51
N MET A 144 21.81 8.42 -16.62
CA MET A 144 21.86 7.56 -15.44
C MET A 144 20.63 7.72 -14.53
N LEU A 145 20.15 8.96 -14.33
CA LEU A 145 18.93 9.23 -13.56
C LEU A 145 17.67 8.63 -14.22
N ILE A 146 17.55 8.72 -15.55
CA ILE A 146 16.42 8.11 -16.29
C ILE A 146 16.46 6.59 -16.16
N GLY A 147 17.63 5.97 -16.32
CA GLY A 147 17.82 4.53 -16.10
C GLY A 147 17.46 4.11 -14.67
N GLY A 148 17.87 4.90 -13.67
CA GLY A 148 17.53 4.69 -12.27
C GLY A 148 16.02 4.81 -12.00
N LEU A 149 15.33 5.77 -12.62
CA LEU A 149 13.87 5.92 -12.52
C LEU A 149 13.14 4.73 -13.16
N ILE A 150 13.56 4.28 -14.34
CA ILE A 150 13.00 3.10 -15.00
C ILE A 150 13.15 1.87 -14.09
N GLY A 151 14.35 1.65 -13.54
CA GLY A 151 14.62 0.56 -12.60
C GLY A 151 13.80 0.67 -11.31
N GLY A 152 13.66 1.88 -10.77
CA GLY A 152 12.86 2.15 -9.57
C GLY A 152 11.38 1.85 -9.76
N ILE A 153 10.79 2.32 -10.88
CA ILE A 153 9.39 2.04 -11.23
C ILE A 153 9.19 0.54 -11.50
N PHE A 154 10.14 -0.11 -12.16
CA PHE A 154 10.11 -1.55 -12.40
C PHE A 154 10.11 -2.35 -11.09
N GLY A 155 11.01 -2.02 -10.16
CA GLY A 155 11.05 -2.63 -8.82
C GLY A 155 9.77 -2.38 -8.01
N TYR A 156 9.23 -1.16 -8.09
CA TYR A 156 7.93 -0.81 -7.50
C TYR A 156 6.80 -1.69 -8.04
N CYS A 157 6.73 -1.91 -9.36
CA CYS A 157 5.75 -2.80 -9.97
C CYS A 157 5.87 -4.25 -9.47
N ILE A 158 7.09 -4.81 -9.42
CA ILE A 158 7.33 -6.17 -8.91
C ILE A 158 6.87 -6.29 -7.45
N SER A 159 7.20 -5.30 -6.62
CA SER A 159 6.77 -5.30 -5.21
C SER A 159 5.24 -5.26 -5.07
N GLY A 160 4.55 -4.48 -5.91
CA GLY A 160 3.10 -4.42 -5.96
C GLY A 160 2.49 -5.77 -6.38
N LEU A 161 3.01 -6.37 -7.46
CA LEU A 161 2.56 -7.68 -7.92
C LEU A 161 2.77 -8.77 -6.87
N GLY A 162 3.95 -8.82 -6.25
CA GLY A 162 4.27 -9.79 -5.18
C GLY A 162 3.37 -9.64 -3.95
N MET A 163 2.79 -8.46 -3.72
CA MET A 163 1.87 -8.21 -2.62
C MET A 163 0.42 -8.53 -2.97
N PHE A 164 -0.05 -8.15 -4.15
CA PHE A 164 -1.47 -8.30 -4.53
C PHE A 164 -1.80 -9.67 -5.12
N LEU A 165 -0.86 -10.37 -5.76
CA LEU A 165 -1.08 -11.72 -6.29
C LEU A 165 -1.49 -12.73 -5.20
N PRO A 166 -0.76 -12.86 -4.07
CA PRO A 166 -1.16 -13.82 -3.02
C PRO A 166 -2.53 -13.48 -2.43
N LYS A 167 -2.82 -12.18 -2.26
CA LYS A 167 -4.09 -11.71 -1.72
C LYS A 167 -5.26 -12.00 -2.66
N TYR A 168 -5.07 -11.81 -3.97
CA TYR A 168 -6.04 -12.18 -4.99
C TYR A 168 -6.42 -13.67 -4.92
N PHE A 169 -5.42 -14.55 -4.87
CA PHE A 169 -5.67 -16.00 -4.79
C PHE A 169 -6.35 -16.40 -3.48
N LYS A 170 -5.97 -15.79 -2.36
CA LYS A 170 -6.60 -16.04 -1.05
C LYS A 170 -8.09 -15.69 -1.07
N LEU A 171 -8.43 -14.47 -1.49
CA LEU A 171 -9.82 -13.98 -1.52
C LEU A 171 -10.68 -14.78 -2.51
N THR A 172 -10.13 -15.12 -3.68
CA THR A 172 -10.84 -15.94 -4.68
C THR A 172 -11.16 -17.34 -4.13
N LYS A 173 -10.26 -17.93 -3.34
CA LYS A 173 -10.48 -19.22 -2.68
C LYS A 173 -11.53 -19.14 -1.58
N GLU A 174 -11.50 -18.08 -0.77
CA GLU A 174 -12.46 -17.86 0.32
C GLU A 174 -13.89 -17.70 -0.21
N ILE A 175 -14.09 -16.95 -1.30
CA ILE A 175 -15.41 -16.80 -1.94
C ILE A 175 -15.90 -18.14 -2.47
N LYS A 176 -15.07 -18.88 -3.20
CA LYS A 176 -15.44 -20.20 -3.73
C LYS A 176 -15.86 -21.18 -2.63
N ASN A 177 -15.15 -21.19 -1.51
CA ASN A 177 -15.45 -22.07 -0.39
C ASN A 177 -16.72 -21.68 0.37
N ASN A 178 -17.17 -20.43 0.28
CA ASN A 178 -18.41 -19.97 0.92
C ASN A 178 -19.64 -20.21 0.03
N GLU A 179 -19.44 -20.53 -1.25
CA GLU A 179 -20.49 -20.90 -2.22
C GLU A 179 -20.76 -22.42 -2.28
N GLU A 180 -19.87 -23.24 -1.69
CA GLU A 180 -20.00 -24.72 -1.54
C GLU A 180 -20.64 -25.10 -0.20
#